data_AF-A0A8S3KET2-F1
#
_entry.id   AF-A0A8S3KET2-F1
#
_cell.length_a   1.000
_cell.length_b   1.000
_cell.length_c   1.000
_cell.angle_alpha   90.00
_cell.angle_beta   90.00
_cell.angle_gamma   90.00
#
_symmetry.space_group_name_H-M   'P 1'
#
loop_
_entity.id
_entity.type
_entity.pdbx_description
1 polymer ?
#
loop_
_entity_poly.entity_id
_entity_poly.type
_entity_poly.pdbx_seq_one_letter_code
_entity_poly.pdbx_strand_id
1 'polypeptide(L)'
;KKDDLIAASILLCNTYSSLGQFEQATHIRSTRIKEFGKNVKVGLTWTEANGELVQFKAHDRSHRQSQEIYAELDRMSAELIEYGHKYDSSWITRPVKEDESVESILCSHSEKLAIAFNFI
;
A
#
# COMPACT_ATOMS: atom_id res chain seq x y z
N LYS A 1 -2.31 -11.80 -23.53
CA LYS A 1 -3.01 -13.11 -23.33
C LYS A 1 -3.12 -13.54 -21.86
N LYS A 2 -2.04 -13.55 -21.06
CA LYS A 2 -2.10 -13.87 -19.61
C LYS A 2 -2.13 -12.61 -18.73
N ASP A 3 -1.35 -11.60 -19.09
CA ASP A 3 -1.29 -10.33 -18.36
C ASP A 3 -2.62 -9.55 -18.42
N ASP A 4 -3.31 -9.58 -19.55
CA ASP A 4 -4.65 -8.98 -19.71
C ASP A 4 -5.69 -9.61 -18.76
N LEU A 5 -5.58 -10.93 -18.53
CA LEU A 5 -6.48 -11.67 -17.63
C LEU A 5 -6.21 -11.31 -16.16
N ILE A 6 -4.96 -11.07 -15.81
CA ILE A 6 -4.55 -10.60 -14.48
C ILE A 6 -5.08 -9.19 -14.26
N ALA A 7 -4.85 -8.28 -15.20
CA ALA A 7 -5.33 -6.90 -15.13
C ALA A 7 -6.86 -6.84 -15.01
N ALA A 8 -7.59 -7.62 -15.83
CA ALA A 8 -9.05 -7.72 -15.75
C ALA A 8 -9.53 -8.29 -14.40
N SER A 9 -8.82 -9.29 -13.84
CA SER A 9 -9.15 -9.85 -12.52
C SER A 9 -8.89 -8.87 -11.38
N ILE A 10 -7.83 -8.06 -11.47
CA ILE A 10 -7.54 -6.97 -10.52
C ILE A 10 -8.63 -5.91 -10.61
N LEU A 11 -8.99 -5.47 -11.82
CA LEU A 11 -10.06 -4.48 -12.01
C LEU A 11 -11.38 -4.98 -11.42
N LEU A 12 -11.77 -6.22 -11.73
CA LEU A 12 -12.99 -6.81 -11.21
C LEU A 12 -12.96 -6.92 -9.68
N CYS A 13 -11.83 -7.35 -9.09
CA CYS A 13 -11.64 -7.37 -7.64
C CYS A 13 -11.80 -5.97 -7.02
N ASN A 14 -11.25 -4.93 -7.65
CA ASN A 14 -11.36 -3.56 -7.19
C ASN A 14 -12.81 -3.04 -7.30
N THR A 15 -13.53 -3.37 -8.38
CA THR A 15 -14.96 -3.04 -8.53
C THR A 15 -15.82 -3.69 -7.45
N TYR A 16 -15.60 -4.97 -7.15
CA TYR A 16 -16.31 -5.61 -6.03
C TYR A 16 -15.98 -4.94 -4.70
N SER A 17 -14.71 -4.59 -4.48
CA SER A 17 -14.29 -3.90 -3.25
C SER A 17 -14.94 -2.53 -3.10
N SER A 18 -15.03 -1.74 -4.17
CA SER A 18 -15.66 -0.40 -4.13
C SER A 18 -17.17 -0.44 -3.90
N LEU A 19 -17.82 -1.57 -4.24
CA LEU A 19 -19.22 -1.83 -3.94
C LEU A 19 -19.44 -2.45 -2.55
N GLY A 20 -18.39 -2.59 -1.72
CA GLY A 20 -18.46 -3.24 -0.41
C GLY A 20 -18.65 -4.76 -0.46
N GLN A 21 -18.53 -5.36 -1.65
CA GLN A 21 -18.66 -6.80 -1.90
C GLN A 21 -17.33 -7.51 -1.63
N PHE A 22 -16.87 -7.43 -0.38
CA PHE A 22 -15.54 -7.89 0.02
C PHE A 22 -15.35 -9.41 -0.10
N GLU A 23 -16.41 -10.20 0.03
CA GLU A 23 -16.35 -11.66 -0.14
C GLU A 23 -16.00 -12.03 -1.59
N GLN A 24 -16.64 -11.38 -2.56
CA GLN A 24 -16.43 -11.57 -3.99
C GLN A 24 -15.02 -11.09 -4.38
N ALA A 25 -14.60 -9.94 -3.86
CA ALA A 25 -13.24 -9.45 -4.03
C ALA A 25 -12.21 -10.45 -3.49
N THR A 26 -12.43 -10.99 -2.28
CA THR A 26 -11.56 -11.99 -1.65
C THR A 26 -11.49 -13.27 -2.47
N HIS A 27 -12.64 -13.75 -2.97
CA HIS A 27 -12.73 -14.92 -3.82
C HIS A 27 -11.92 -14.77 -5.11
N ILE A 28 -12.05 -13.64 -5.82
CA ILE A 28 -11.26 -13.38 -7.04
C ILE A 28 -9.77 -13.29 -6.71
N ARG A 29 -9.43 -12.66 -5.59
CA ARG A 29 -8.04 -12.52 -5.14
C ARG A 29 -7.41 -13.88 -4.84
N SER A 30 -8.14 -14.80 -4.20
CA SER A 30 -7.64 -16.12 -3.83
C SER A 30 -7.60 -17.11 -4.99
N THR A 31 -8.58 -17.07 -5.89
CA THR A 31 -8.74 -18.07 -6.97
C THR A 31 -8.09 -17.66 -8.29
N ARG A 32 -8.06 -16.36 -8.61
CA ARG A 32 -7.49 -15.88 -9.88
C ARG A 32 -6.16 -15.18 -9.64
N ILE A 33 -6.15 -14.15 -8.80
CA ILE A 33 -4.94 -13.31 -8.65
C ILE A 33 -3.79 -14.09 -8.02
N LYS A 34 -4.03 -14.90 -6.97
CA LYS A 34 -2.99 -15.74 -6.34
C LYS A 34 -2.45 -16.84 -7.24
N GLU A 35 -3.28 -17.47 -8.08
CA GLU A 35 -2.81 -18.48 -9.05
C GLU A 35 -1.88 -17.86 -10.10
N PHE A 36 -2.12 -16.61 -10.46
CA PHE A 36 -1.23 -15.82 -11.31
C PHE A 36 -0.14 -15.05 -10.52
N GLY A 37 -0.12 -15.19 -9.19
CA GLY A 37 0.48 -14.27 -8.24
C GLY A 37 2.00 -14.13 -8.31
N LYS A 38 2.71 -15.07 -8.96
CA LYS A 38 4.14 -14.92 -9.24
C LYS A 38 4.45 -13.84 -10.28
N ASN A 39 3.47 -13.43 -11.07
CA ASN A 39 3.65 -12.51 -12.20
C ASN A 39 2.98 -11.14 -12.00
N VAL A 40 2.31 -10.91 -10.87
CA VAL A 40 1.76 -9.59 -10.57
C VAL A 40 2.93 -8.68 -10.21
N LYS A 41 3.25 -7.74 -11.09
CA LYS A 41 4.25 -6.70 -10.78
C LYS A 41 3.70 -5.85 -9.63
N VAL A 42 4.37 -5.90 -8.49
CA VAL A 42 4.08 -5.03 -7.36
C VAL A 42 4.60 -3.63 -7.71
N GLY A 43 3.83 -2.59 -7.38
CA GLY A 43 4.31 -1.22 -7.48
C GLY A 43 5.52 -1.02 -6.56
N LEU A 44 6.57 -0.40 -7.10
CA LEU A 44 7.76 -0.05 -6.35
C LEU A 44 7.98 1.45 -6.48
N THR A 45 8.40 2.08 -5.40
CA THR A 45 8.94 3.43 -5.42
C THR A 45 10.43 3.34 -5.13
N TRP A 46 11.24 4.09 -5.86
CA TRP A 46 12.66 4.22 -5.59
C TRP A 46 13.00 5.67 -5.26
N THR A 47 14.07 5.85 -4.50
CA THR A 47 14.66 7.14 -4.21
C THR A 47 16.19 7.01 -4.14
N GLU A 48 16.88 8.13 -4.25
CA GLU A 48 18.34 8.17 -4.22
C GLU A 48 18.79 8.92 -2.97
N ALA A 49 19.59 8.25 -2.13
CA ALA A 49 20.18 8.84 -0.95
C ALA A 49 21.66 8.51 -0.92
N ASN A 50 22.52 9.53 -0.75
CA ASN A 50 23.97 9.38 -0.72
C ASN A 50 24.56 8.65 -1.95
N GLY A 51 23.94 8.80 -3.12
CA GLY A 51 24.36 8.13 -4.36
C GLY A 51 23.96 6.66 -4.47
N GLU A 52 23.16 6.15 -3.53
CA GLU A 52 22.61 4.79 -3.57
C GLU A 52 21.11 4.81 -3.88
N LEU A 53 20.68 3.90 -4.74
CA LEU A 53 19.27 3.72 -5.07
C LEU A 53 18.60 2.80 -4.05
N VAL A 54 17.67 3.35 -3.28
CA VAL A 54 16.88 2.62 -2.28
C VAL A 54 15.47 2.39 -2.81
N GLN A 55 14.95 1.18 -2.61
CA GLN A 55 13.67 0.74 -3.16
C GLN A 55 12.70 0.41 -2.03
N PHE A 56 11.44 0.77 -2.21
CA PHE A 56 10.36 0.50 -1.28
C PHE A 56 9.18 -0.15 -2.00
N LYS A 57 8.60 -1.16 -1.36
CA LYS A 57 7.26 -1.69 -1.67
C LYS A 57 6.27 -1.25 -0.59
N ALA A 58 4.98 -1.33 -0.87
CA ALA A 58 3.98 -1.07 0.17
C ALA A 58 4.21 -2.02 1.36
N HIS A 59 4.16 -1.47 2.58
CA HIS A 59 4.41 -2.16 3.85
C HIS A 59 5.83 -2.73 4.00
N ASP A 60 6.83 -2.22 3.28
CA ASP A 60 8.20 -2.74 3.40
C ASP A 60 8.78 -2.54 4.80
N ARG A 61 9.37 -3.59 5.36
CA ARG A 61 10.13 -3.59 6.62
C ARG A 61 11.53 -4.19 6.46
N SER A 62 11.94 -4.48 5.22
CA SER A 62 13.23 -5.12 4.94
C SER A 62 14.42 -4.19 5.08
N HIS A 63 14.18 -2.87 5.05
CA HIS A 63 15.24 -1.87 5.22
C HIS A 63 15.80 -1.88 6.65
N ARG A 64 17.13 -1.72 6.77
CA ARG A 64 17.83 -1.70 8.07
C ARG A 64 17.34 -0.59 9.02
N GLN A 65 16.95 0.55 8.45
CA GLN A 65 16.40 1.72 9.17
C GLN A 65 14.86 1.71 9.18
N SER A 66 14.23 0.54 9.03
CA SER A 66 12.77 0.49 8.93
C SER A 66 12.08 1.08 10.15
N GLN A 67 12.62 0.90 11.35
CA GLN A 67 12.04 1.46 12.56
C GLN A 67 12.04 2.99 12.52
N GLU A 68 13.14 3.61 12.11
CA GLU A 68 13.27 5.06 11.98
C GLU A 68 12.35 5.61 10.90
N ILE A 69 12.27 4.93 9.74
CA ILE A 69 11.39 5.32 8.63
C ILE A 69 9.92 5.35 9.07
N TYR A 70 9.48 4.35 9.83
CA TYR A 70 8.11 4.33 10.33
C TYR A 70 7.87 5.36 11.43
N ALA A 71 8.83 5.61 12.31
CA ALA A 71 8.71 6.67 13.31
C ALA A 71 8.60 8.06 12.66
N GLU A 72 9.38 8.32 11.61
CA GLU A 72 9.32 9.57 10.85
C GLU A 72 8.00 9.70 10.09
N LEU A 73 7.53 8.62 9.49
CA LEU A 73 6.23 8.57 8.84
C LEU A 73 5.08 8.86 9.81
N ASP A 74 5.12 8.30 11.03
CA ASP A 74 4.13 8.55 12.07
C ASP A 74 4.17 10.02 12.54
N ARG A 75 5.37 10.60 12.69
CA ARG A 75 5.56 12.04 13.00
C ARG A 75 4.93 12.92 11.92
N MET A 76 5.27 12.69 10.65
CA MET A 76 4.74 13.45 9.52
C MET A 76 3.21 13.30 9.41
N SER A 77 2.70 12.09 9.66
CA SER A 77 1.27 11.80 9.67
C SER A 77 0.52 12.63 10.73
N ALA A 78 1.04 12.65 11.96
CA ALA A 78 0.48 13.43 13.06
C ALA A 78 0.46 14.94 12.74
N GLU A 79 1.56 15.47 12.19
CA GLU A 79 1.64 16.88 11.78
C GLU A 79 0.60 17.21 10.70
N LEU A 80 0.45 16.36 9.68
CA LEU A 80 -0.55 16.57 8.63
C LEU A 80 -1.97 16.62 9.20
N ILE A 81 -2.30 15.76 10.17
CA ILE A 81 -3.60 15.78 10.86
C ILE A 81 -3.79 17.09 11.62
N GLU A 82 -2.75 17.59 12.31
CA GLU A 82 -2.79 18.88 13.02
C GLU A 82 -3.06 20.04 12.05
N TYR A 83 -2.50 20.00 10.85
CA TYR A 83 -2.79 20.96 9.77
C TYR A 83 -4.15 20.74 9.06
N GLY A 84 -4.97 19.79 9.53
CA GLY A 84 -6.33 19.55 9.05
C GLY A 84 -6.44 18.54 7.91
N HIS A 85 -5.39 17.74 7.63
CA HIS A 85 -5.48 16.63 6.69
C HIS A 85 -6.51 15.60 7.17
N LYS A 86 -7.31 15.08 6.24
CA LYS A 86 -8.27 14.01 6.49
C LYS A 86 -7.95 12.85 5.55
N TYR A 87 -7.78 11.67 6.13
CA TYR A 87 -7.59 10.46 5.36
C TYR A 87 -8.86 10.10 4.56
N ASP A 88 -8.66 9.82 3.28
CA ASP A 88 -9.72 9.33 2.41
C ASP A 88 -9.78 7.79 2.47
N SER A 89 -10.71 7.27 3.25
CA SER A 89 -10.89 5.83 3.41
C SER A 89 -11.48 5.15 2.17
N SER A 90 -11.92 5.89 1.14
CA SER A 90 -12.48 5.31 -0.09
C SER A 90 -11.47 4.48 -0.88
N TRP A 91 -10.17 4.70 -0.65
CA TRP A 91 -9.07 3.95 -1.27
C TRP A 91 -8.79 2.61 -0.58
N ILE A 92 -9.41 2.33 0.56
CA ILE A 92 -9.24 1.07 1.28
C ILE A 92 -10.13 0.01 0.62
N THR A 93 -9.51 -0.94 -0.06
CA THR A 93 -10.19 -2.02 -0.82
C THR A 93 -10.58 -3.23 0.04
N ARG A 94 -10.53 -3.11 1.36
CA ARG A 94 -10.83 -4.21 2.30
C ARG A 94 -11.44 -3.69 3.61
N PRO A 95 -12.17 -4.51 4.37
CA PRO A 95 -12.73 -4.08 5.66
C PRO A 95 -11.61 -3.76 6.65
N VAL A 96 -11.53 -2.54 7.18
CA VAL A 96 -10.56 -2.17 8.23
C VAL A 96 -10.80 -3.07 9.45
N LYS A 97 -9.75 -3.70 9.98
CA LYS A 97 -9.86 -4.53 11.19
C LYS A 97 -9.95 -3.64 12.43
N GLU A 98 -10.43 -4.20 13.54
CA GLU A 98 -10.55 -3.49 14.82
C GLU A 98 -9.20 -2.96 15.34
N ASP A 99 -8.10 -3.65 15.04
CA ASP A 99 -6.73 -3.28 15.42
C ASP A 99 -6.04 -2.33 14.44
N GLU A 100 -6.71 -1.92 13.36
CA GLU A 100 -6.16 -1.04 12.33
C GLU A 100 -6.88 0.31 12.30
N SER A 101 -6.14 1.37 11.99
CA SER A 101 -6.71 2.67 11.66
C SER A 101 -6.63 2.92 10.15
N VAL A 102 -7.49 3.79 9.62
CA VAL A 102 -7.42 4.24 8.22
C VAL A 102 -6.02 4.81 7.92
N GLU A 103 -5.48 5.57 8.87
CA GLU A 103 -4.13 6.12 8.83
C GLU A 103 -3.07 5.01 8.72
N SER A 104 -3.10 4.00 9.60
CA SER A 104 -2.10 2.93 9.59
C SER A 104 -2.10 2.13 8.29
N ILE A 105 -3.25 2.02 7.63
CA ILE A 105 -3.40 1.35 6.33
C ILE A 105 -2.88 2.23 5.18
N LEU A 106 -3.22 3.52 5.18
CA LEU A 106 -2.88 4.42 4.08
C LEU A 106 -1.47 5.01 4.19
N CYS A 107 -0.85 5.01 5.36
CA CYS A 107 0.50 5.56 5.56
C CYS A 107 1.61 4.61 5.13
N SER A 108 1.32 3.31 4.95
CA SER A 108 2.32 2.29 4.59
C SER A 108 2.63 2.17 3.09
N HIS A 109 2.18 3.11 2.26
CA HIS A 109 2.43 3.10 0.81
C HIS A 109 3.92 3.28 0.48
N SER A 110 4.42 2.65 -0.60
CA SER A 110 5.83 2.71 -0.99
C SER A 110 6.34 4.14 -1.20
N GLU A 111 5.48 5.02 -1.72
CA GLU A 111 5.79 6.42 -1.95
C GLU A 111 6.02 7.17 -0.63
N LYS A 112 5.18 6.91 0.37
CA LYS A 112 5.28 7.54 1.68
C LYS A 112 6.51 7.06 2.44
N LEU A 113 6.86 5.78 2.31
CA LEU A 113 8.11 5.24 2.87
C LEU A 113 9.34 5.87 2.25
N ALA A 114 9.34 6.05 0.92
CA ALA A 114 10.43 6.71 0.22
C ALA A 114 10.57 8.18 0.65
N ILE A 115 9.45 8.88 0.85
CA ILE A 115 9.45 10.26 1.35
C ILE A 115 10.03 10.30 2.77
N ALA A 116 9.48 9.52 3.71
CA ALA A 116 9.94 9.49 5.10
C ALA A 116 11.43 9.11 5.23
N PHE A 117 11.90 8.16 4.41
CA PHE A 117 13.32 7.81 4.35
C PHE A 117 14.24 8.98 4.00
N ASN A 118 13.80 9.90 3.13
CA ASN A 118 14.61 11.07 2.76
C ASN A 118 14.68 12.15 3.84
N PHE A 119 13.84 12.07 4.88
CA PHE A 119 13.87 12.98 6.02
C PHE A 119 14.73 12.46 7.19
N ILE A 120 15.37 11.29 7.03
CA ILE A 120 16.26 10.65 8.02
C ILE A 120 17.70 10.71 7.52
#